data_AF-A0A7G2T620-F1
#
_entry.id   AF-A0A7G2T620-F1
#
_cell.length_a   1.000
_cell.length_b   1.000
_cell.length_c   1.000
_cell.angle_alpha   90.00
_cell.angle_beta   90.00
_cell.angle_gamma   90.00
#
_symmetry.space_group_name_H-M   'P 1'
#
loop_
_entity.id
_entity.type
_entity.pdbx_description
1 polymer ?
#
loop_
_entity_poly.entity_id
_entity_poly.type
_entity_poly.pdbx_seq_one_letter_code
_entity_poly.pdbx_strand_id
1 'polypeptide(L)'
;MKKYLVLSVFATILFTSCDDTRKALHDDYLEFVMHTDSLEVVHEAMVVSHEAVKADTRTLSEKLKDVEETDSVAMADVQKHQMLLKQQNETLAKLKGIIESHAELKDYFMSDSISVAQMEQQLLDMEANNEEIAARLNQIKTQLETIEAEQEILKNQKPEN
;
A
#
# COMPACT_ATOMS: atom_id res chain seq x y z
N MET A 1 -0.61 4.95 26.50
CA MET A 1 -1.84 4.19 26.21
C MET A 1 -2.71 5.01 25.27
N LYS A 2 -2.56 4.81 23.95
CA LYS A 2 -3.42 5.45 22.95
C LYS A 2 -4.51 4.45 22.59
N LYS A 3 -5.74 4.93 22.68
CA LYS A 3 -6.99 4.18 22.61
C LYS A 3 -7.15 3.61 21.21
N TYR A 4 -7.13 2.30 21.08
CA TYR A 4 -7.67 1.64 19.89
C TYR A 4 -9.18 1.75 19.97
N LEU A 5 -9.73 2.64 19.16
CA LEU A 5 -11.13 2.61 18.76
C LEU A 5 -11.26 1.40 17.81
N VAL A 6 -11.31 0.20 18.38
CA VAL A 6 -11.79 -0.97 17.66
C VAL A 6 -13.29 -0.77 17.52
N LEU A 7 -13.70 -0.29 16.36
CA LEU A 7 -15.11 -0.22 15.98
C LEU A 7 -15.57 -1.66 15.70
N SER A 8 -15.78 -2.42 16.76
CA SER A 8 -16.36 -3.76 16.70
C SER A 8 -17.83 -3.65 16.31
N VAL A 9 -18.12 -3.49 15.02
CA VAL A 9 -19.49 -3.57 14.49
C VAL A 9 -19.84 -5.04 14.32
N PHE A 10 -20.13 -5.72 15.42
CA PHE A 10 -20.88 -6.97 15.37
C PHE A 10 -21.73 -7.10 16.63
N ALA A 11 -23.01 -6.74 16.50
CA ALA A 11 -24.10 -7.36 17.24
C ALA A 11 -25.43 -6.78 16.75
N THR A 12 -26.06 -7.43 15.75
CA THR A 12 -27.49 -7.78 15.74
C THR A 12 -27.93 -8.16 14.32
N ILE A 13 -27.85 -9.44 13.94
CA ILE A 13 -28.74 -9.96 12.88
C ILE A 13 -29.13 -11.39 13.23
N LEU A 14 -30.17 -11.54 14.04
CA LEU A 14 -31.03 -12.72 13.98
C LEU A 14 -32.43 -12.17 13.71
N PHE A 15 -33.05 -12.64 12.62
CA PHE A 15 -34.39 -12.31 12.11
C PHE A 15 -34.54 -11.25 10.99
N THR A 16 -33.59 -11.14 10.07
CA THR A 16 -33.88 -10.58 8.72
C THR A 16 -34.17 -11.72 7.75
N SER A 17 -35.04 -11.50 6.77
CA SER A 17 -35.23 -12.48 5.69
C SER A 17 -33.90 -12.65 4.94
N CYS A 18 -33.66 -13.83 4.34
CA CYS A 18 -32.43 -14.10 3.58
C CYS A 18 -32.18 -13.03 2.48
N ASP A 19 -33.27 -12.50 1.92
CA ASP A 19 -33.25 -11.46 0.89
C ASP A 19 -32.76 -10.11 1.44
N ASP A 20 -33.20 -9.73 2.65
CA ASP A 20 -32.76 -8.50 3.33
C ASP A 20 -31.27 -8.60 3.71
N THR A 21 -30.80 -9.77 4.15
CA THR A 21 -29.38 -10.00 4.49
C THR A 21 -28.51 -9.92 3.24
N ARG A 22 -28.88 -10.58 2.14
CA ARG A 22 -28.11 -10.53 0.89
C ARG A 22 -28.01 -9.10 0.36
N LYS A 23 -29.10 -8.34 0.45
CA LYS A 23 -29.10 -6.92 0.04
C LYS A 23 -28.13 -6.09 0.88
N ALA A 24 -28.14 -6.25 2.20
CA ALA A 24 -27.20 -5.55 3.07
C ALA A 24 -25.73 -5.87 2.70
N LEU A 25 -25.41 -7.14 2.47
CA LEU A 25 -24.06 -7.56 2.06
C LEU A 25 -23.64 -7.03 0.68
N HIS A 26 -24.60 -6.76 -0.22
CA HIS A 26 -24.31 -6.05 -1.48
C HIS A 26 -23.96 -4.58 -1.25
N ASP A 27 -24.73 -3.90 -0.39
CA ASP A 27 -24.49 -2.50 -0.07
C ASP A 27 -23.11 -2.36 0.61
N ASP A 28 -22.76 -3.26 1.54
CA ASP A 28 -21.44 -3.33 2.16
C ASP A 28 -20.33 -3.56 1.11
N TYR A 29 -20.52 -4.50 0.18
CA TYR A 29 -19.57 -4.73 -0.91
C TYR A 29 -19.30 -3.45 -1.72
N LEU A 30 -20.35 -2.70 -2.06
CA LEU A 30 -20.21 -1.45 -2.81
C LEU A 30 -19.41 -0.41 -2.00
N GLU A 31 -19.63 -0.31 -0.69
CA GLU A 31 -18.85 0.56 0.18
C GLU A 31 -17.37 0.15 0.23
N PHE A 32 -17.07 -1.14 0.38
CA PHE A 32 -15.70 -1.63 0.39
C PHE A 32 -14.98 -1.41 -0.94
N VAL A 33 -15.66 -1.61 -2.08
CA VAL A 33 -15.10 -1.30 -3.41
C VAL A 33 -14.83 0.19 -3.55
N MET A 34 -15.74 1.07 -3.12
CA MET A 34 -15.49 2.52 -3.14
C MET A 34 -14.26 2.90 -2.30
N HIS A 35 -14.06 2.21 -1.17
CA HIS A 35 -12.85 2.40 -0.37
C HIS A 35 -11.60 1.89 -1.09
N THR A 36 -11.67 0.72 -1.74
CA THR A 36 -10.59 0.17 -2.56
C THR A 36 -10.24 1.09 -3.74
N ASP A 37 -11.21 1.69 -4.43
CA ASP A 37 -10.99 2.67 -5.50
C ASP A 37 -10.21 3.89 -4.97
N SER A 38 -10.54 4.35 -3.77
CA SER A 38 -9.77 5.43 -3.12
C SER A 38 -8.34 5.01 -2.82
N LEU A 39 -8.10 3.76 -2.43
CA LEU A 39 -6.76 3.23 -2.19
C LEU A 39 -5.99 3.03 -3.48
N GLU A 40 -6.65 2.72 -4.60
CA GLU A 40 -6.04 2.64 -5.93
C GLU A 40 -5.43 3.98 -6.33
N VAL A 41 -6.17 5.08 -6.17
CA VAL A 41 -5.64 6.43 -6.45
C VAL A 41 -4.40 6.74 -5.60
N VAL A 42 -4.41 6.37 -4.32
CA VAL A 42 -3.24 6.55 -3.43
C VAL A 42 -2.09 5.65 -3.85
N HIS A 43 -2.37 4.42 -4.27
CA HIS A 43 -1.37 3.47 -4.79
C HIS A 43 -0.71 4.01 -6.05
N GLU A 44 -1.47 4.51 -7.02
CA GLU A 44 -0.93 5.10 -8.26
C GLU A 44 -0.01 6.29 -7.95
N ALA A 45 -0.45 7.18 -7.05
CA ALA A 45 0.39 8.29 -6.60
C ALA A 45 1.67 7.79 -5.90
N MET A 46 1.58 6.70 -5.13
CA MET A 46 2.74 6.09 -4.48
C MET A 46 3.74 5.50 -5.49
N VAL A 47 3.25 4.85 -6.55
CA VAL A 47 4.09 4.32 -7.65
C VAL A 47 4.86 5.45 -8.33
N VAL A 48 4.19 6.58 -8.61
CA VAL A 48 4.85 7.76 -9.21
C VAL A 48 5.95 8.31 -8.29
N SER A 49 5.65 8.48 -6.99
CA SER A 49 6.64 8.95 -6.01
C SER A 49 7.83 7.99 -5.89
N HIS A 50 7.56 6.68 -5.83
CA HIS A 50 8.58 5.64 -5.75
C HIS A 50 9.53 5.66 -6.95
N GLU A 51 9.00 5.76 -8.17
CA GLU A 51 9.83 5.82 -9.38
C GLU A 51 10.67 7.11 -9.44
N ALA A 52 10.15 8.24 -8.93
CA ALA A 52 10.93 9.47 -8.81
C ALA A 52 12.12 9.30 -7.86
N VAL A 53 11.90 8.81 -6.64
CA VAL A 53 12.96 8.57 -5.66
C VAL A 53 13.97 7.55 -6.18
N LYS A 54 13.52 6.52 -6.89
CA LYS A 54 14.39 5.52 -7.51
C LYS A 54 15.29 6.10 -8.60
N ALA A 55 14.76 6.97 -9.45
CA ALA A 55 15.54 7.68 -10.46
C ALA A 55 16.59 8.61 -9.81
N ASP A 56 16.20 9.33 -8.77
CA ASP A 56 17.09 10.20 -7.99
C ASP A 56 18.20 9.40 -7.30
N THR A 57 17.86 8.26 -6.71
CA THR A 57 18.82 7.33 -6.09
C THR A 57 19.84 6.82 -7.11
N ARG A 58 19.40 6.49 -8.33
CA ARG A 58 20.32 6.06 -9.40
C ARG A 58 21.26 7.18 -9.80
N THR A 59 20.71 8.38 -9.99
CA THR A 59 21.49 9.57 -10.34
C THR A 59 22.53 9.90 -9.27
N LEU A 60 22.17 9.80 -7.99
CA LEU A 60 23.11 10.00 -6.88
C LEU A 60 24.21 8.93 -6.89
N SER A 61 23.84 7.66 -7.11
CA SER A 61 24.82 6.57 -7.22
C SER A 61 25.84 6.78 -8.34
N GLU A 62 25.42 7.30 -9.49
CA GLU A 62 26.31 7.62 -10.61
C GLU A 62 27.26 8.77 -10.23
N LYS A 63 26.73 9.88 -9.69
CA LYS A 63 27.55 11.01 -9.25
C LYS A 63 28.60 10.63 -8.21
N LEU A 64 28.23 9.78 -7.24
CA LEU A 64 29.16 9.30 -6.22
C LEU A 64 30.22 8.35 -6.80
N LYS A 65 30.00 7.68 -7.94
CA LYS A 65 31.07 6.87 -8.57
C LYS A 65 32.12 7.73 -9.28
N ASP A 66 31.71 8.90 -9.77
CA ASP A 66 32.56 9.80 -10.53
C ASP A 66 33.43 10.71 -9.64
N VAL A 67 33.21 10.69 -8.31
CA VAL A 67 34.02 11.42 -7.33
C VAL A 67 35.18 10.52 -6.88
N GLU A 68 36.40 10.98 -7.11
CA GLU A 68 37.65 10.21 -6.92
C GLU A 68 37.91 9.83 -5.44
N GLU A 69 37.33 10.57 -4.50
CA GLU A 69 37.41 10.35 -3.04
C GLU A 69 36.03 10.07 -2.42
N THR A 70 35.20 9.25 -3.06
CA THR A 70 33.90 8.94 -2.47
C THR A 70 34.03 8.09 -1.21
N ASP A 71 33.45 8.59 -0.12
CA ASP A 71 33.32 7.86 1.13
C ASP A 71 32.58 6.52 0.89
N SER A 72 33.25 5.42 1.21
CA SER A 72 32.69 4.06 1.16
C SER A 72 31.38 3.91 1.93
N VAL A 73 31.14 4.74 2.95
CA VAL A 73 29.89 4.79 3.71
C VAL A 73 28.76 5.37 2.86
N ALA A 74 28.99 6.48 2.16
CA ALA A 74 27.99 7.09 1.27
C ALA A 74 27.55 6.13 0.16
N MET A 75 28.50 5.37 -0.40
CA MET A 75 28.15 4.34 -1.38
C MET A 75 27.34 3.18 -0.78
N ALA A 76 27.65 2.75 0.44
CA ALA A 76 26.91 1.70 1.12
C ALA A 76 25.46 2.15 1.43
N ASP A 77 25.27 3.40 1.84
CA ASP A 77 23.94 3.96 2.11
C ASP A 77 23.08 4.00 0.85
N VAL A 78 23.63 4.44 -0.28
CA VAL A 78 22.90 4.43 -1.56
C VAL A 78 22.56 3.02 -2.01
N GLN A 79 23.43 2.04 -1.80
CA GLN A 79 23.11 0.63 -2.08
C GLN A 79 21.97 0.10 -1.21
N LYS A 80 21.94 0.49 0.07
CA LYS A 80 20.85 0.15 0.99
C LYS A 80 19.52 0.76 0.52
N HIS A 81 19.53 2.02 0.06
CA HIS A 81 18.34 2.66 -0.54
C HIS A 81 17.86 1.88 -1.76
N GLN A 82 18.75 1.51 -2.68
CA GLN A 82 18.40 0.74 -3.89
C GLN A 82 17.76 -0.62 -3.54
N MET A 83 18.27 -1.30 -2.52
CA MET A 83 17.70 -2.57 -2.04
C MET A 83 16.30 -2.37 -1.47
N LEU A 84 16.11 -1.35 -0.63
CA LEU A 84 14.82 -1.05 -0.03
C LEU A 84 13.79 -0.67 -1.12
N LEU A 85 14.17 0.18 -2.07
CA LEU A 85 13.31 0.55 -3.20
C LEU A 85 12.90 -0.67 -4.03
N LYS A 86 13.80 -1.64 -4.23
CA LYS A 86 13.46 -2.89 -4.92
C LYS A 86 12.39 -3.69 -4.15
N GLN A 87 12.53 -3.83 -2.83
CA GLN A 87 11.54 -4.51 -1.98
C GLN A 87 10.19 -3.80 -1.98
N GLN A 88 10.20 -2.47 -1.96
CA GLN A 88 8.98 -1.66 -2.04
C GLN A 88 8.27 -1.86 -3.38
N ASN A 89 9.00 -1.97 -4.49
CA ASN A 89 8.40 -2.24 -5.80
C ASN A 89 7.66 -3.59 -5.85
N GLU A 90 8.25 -4.64 -5.24
CA GLU A 90 7.58 -5.95 -5.10
C GLU A 90 6.31 -5.84 -4.24
N THR A 91 6.37 -5.03 -3.17
CA THR A 91 5.20 -4.78 -2.31
C THR A 91 4.12 -4.03 -3.07
N LEU A 92 4.44 -2.96 -3.81
CA LEU A 92 3.48 -2.20 -4.62
C LEU A 92 2.81 -3.09 -5.68
N ALA A 93 3.55 -3.98 -6.33
CA ALA A 93 2.97 -4.93 -7.28
C ALA A 93 1.99 -5.90 -6.59
N LYS A 94 2.34 -6.41 -5.39
CA LYS A 94 1.42 -7.24 -4.61
C LYS A 94 0.14 -6.48 -4.24
N LEU A 95 0.26 -5.24 -3.77
CA LEU A 95 -0.90 -4.42 -3.39
C LEU A 95 -1.82 -4.17 -4.58
N LYS A 96 -1.26 -3.93 -5.77
CA LYS A 96 -2.05 -3.77 -7.00
C LYS A 96 -2.88 -5.01 -7.31
N GLY A 97 -2.29 -6.20 -7.17
CA GLY A 97 -3.03 -7.46 -7.37
C GLY A 97 -4.17 -7.67 -6.38
N ILE A 98 -4.05 -7.19 -5.14
CA ILE A 98 -5.14 -7.24 -4.15
C ILE A 98 -6.25 -6.24 -4.52
N ILE A 99 -5.89 -5.02 -4.93
CA ILE A 99 -6.85 -4.01 -5.39
C ILE A 99 -7.65 -4.53 -6.58
N GLU A 100 -6.99 -5.12 -7.57
CA GLU A 100 -7.64 -5.66 -8.77
C GLU A 100 -8.57 -6.84 -8.46
N SER A 101 -8.21 -7.70 -7.50
CA SER A 101 -9.05 -8.84 -7.14
C SER A 101 -10.39 -8.44 -6.51
N HIS A 102 -10.46 -7.31 -5.82
CA HIS A 102 -11.72 -6.79 -5.25
C HIS A 102 -12.73 -6.41 -6.33
N ALA A 103 -12.27 -5.87 -7.47
CA ALA A 103 -13.13 -5.55 -8.61
C ALA A 103 -13.67 -6.81 -9.30
N GLU A 104 -12.89 -7.90 -9.32
CA GLU A 104 -13.28 -9.20 -9.89
C GLU A 104 -14.38 -9.90 -9.06
N LEU A 105 -14.53 -9.55 -7.78
CA LEU A 105 -15.60 -10.09 -6.92
C LEU A 105 -17.01 -9.59 -7.30
N LYS A 106 -17.12 -8.58 -8.17
CA LYS A 106 -18.41 -7.99 -8.54
C LYS A 106 -19.40 -9.02 -9.06
N ASP A 107 -18.96 -9.87 -9.98
CA ASP A 107 -19.84 -10.88 -10.59
C ASP A 107 -20.29 -11.92 -9.56
N TYR A 108 -19.46 -12.21 -8.55
CA TYR A 108 -19.81 -13.10 -7.44
C TYR A 108 -20.89 -12.47 -6.57
N PHE A 109 -20.69 -11.23 -6.11
CA PHE A 109 -21.65 -10.54 -5.25
C PHE A 109 -22.97 -10.32 -5.97
N MET A 110 -22.95 -9.91 -7.24
CA MET A 110 -24.14 -9.63 -8.06
C MET A 110 -24.87 -10.91 -8.55
N SER A 111 -24.47 -12.09 -8.10
CA SER A 111 -25.09 -13.36 -8.49
C SER A 111 -25.74 -14.08 -7.31
N ASP A 112 -26.75 -14.89 -7.61
CA ASP A 112 -27.36 -15.81 -6.63
C ASP A 112 -26.51 -17.08 -6.39
N SER A 113 -25.34 -17.19 -7.04
CA SER A 113 -24.50 -18.39 -7.01
C SER A 113 -23.63 -18.51 -5.77
N ILE A 114 -23.43 -17.41 -5.03
CA ILE A 114 -22.67 -17.35 -3.78
C ILE A 114 -23.61 -17.43 -2.57
N SER A 115 -23.22 -18.20 -1.56
CA SER A 115 -23.96 -18.24 -0.29
C SER A 115 -23.70 -17.00 0.56
N VAL A 116 -24.64 -16.65 1.43
CA VAL A 116 -24.51 -15.54 2.40
C VAL A 116 -23.21 -15.66 3.22
N ALA A 117 -22.90 -16.87 3.72
CA ALA A 117 -21.69 -17.10 4.51
C ALA A 117 -20.39 -16.86 3.69
N GLN A 118 -20.41 -17.17 2.40
CA GLN A 118 -19.27 -16.86 1.52
C GLN A 118 -19.16 -15.35 1.27
N MET A 119 -20.27 -14.65 1.08
CA MET A 119 -20.26 -13.18 0.95
C MET A 119 -19.69 -12.52 2.21
N GLU A 120 -20.15 -12.93 3.40
CA GLU A 120 -19.64 -12.44 4.68
C GLU A 120 -18.13 -12.64 4.82
N GLN A 121 -17.62 -13.83 4.50
CA GLN A 121 -16.19 -14.10 4.55
C GLN A 121 -15.40 -13.24 3.55
N GLN A 122 -15.91 -13.06 2.33
CA GLN A 122 -15.27 -12.21 1.34
C GLN A 122 -15.23 -10.74 1.78
N LEU A 123 -16.29 -10.23 2.42
CA LEU A 123 -16.29 -8.86 2.97
C LEU A 123 -15.27 -8.69 4.09
N LEU A 124 -15.14 -9.66 4.99
CA LEU A 124 -14.12 -9.65 6.04
C LEU A 124 -12.71 -9.67 5.45
N ASP A 125 -12.50 -10.46 4.40
CA ASP A 125 -11.21 -10.51 3.70
C ASP A 125 -10.92 -9.17 3.00
N MET A 126 -11.93 -8.55 2.37
CA MET A 126 -11.80 -7.22 1.73
C MET A 126 -11.48 -6.12 2.74
N GLU A 127 -12.12 -6.12 3.91
CA GLU A 127 -11.84 -5.19 5.00
C GLU A 127 -10.37 -5.31 5.45
N ALA A 128 -9.94 -6.54 5.76
CA ALA A 128 -8.56 -6.81 6.19
C ALA A 128 -7.53 -6.42 5.11
N ASN A 129 -7.84 -6.70 3.84
CA ASN A 129 -7.01 -6.32 2.71
C ASN A 129 -6.89 -4.79 2.58
N ASN A 130 -8.00 -4.06 2.69
CA ASN A 130 -8.01 -2.60 2.62
C ASN A 130 -7.18 -1.98 3.75
N GLU A 131 -7.29 -2.51 4.98
CA GLU A 131 -6.44 -2.12 6.11
C GLU A 131 -4.95 -2.40 5.84
N GLU A 132 -4.61 -3.59 5.31
CA GLU A 132 -3.23 -3.94 4.96
C GLU A 132 -2.68 -3.00 3.88
N ILE A 133 -3.46 -2.73 2.81
CA ILE A 133 -3.07 -1.81 1.73
C ILE A 133 -2.75 -0.42 2.32
N ALA A 134 -3.66 0.15 3.10
CA ALA A 134 -3.47 1.46 3.71
C ALA A 134 -2.22 1.50 4.62
N ALA A 135 -2.02 0.47 5.45
CA ALA A 135 -0.86 0.38 6.33
C ALA A 135 0.46 0.28 5.54
N ARG A 136 0.50 -0.53 4.48
CA ARG A 136 1.69 -0.71 3.64
C ARG A 136 2.02 0.52 2.82
N LEU A 137 1.02 1.18 2.24
CA LEU A 137 1.24 2.44 1.52
C LEU A 137 1.80 3.52 2.45
N ASN A 138 1.28 3.64 3.68
CA ASN A 138 1.83 4.56 4.68
C ASN A 138 3.27 4.20 5.07
N GLN A 139 3.57 2.92 5.25
CA GLN A 139 4.94 2.47 5.56
C GLN A 139 5.90 2.83 4.42
N ILE A 140 5.52 2.58 3.16
CA ILE A 140 6.34 2.93 1.99
C ILE A 140 6.55 4.45 1.94
N LYS A 141 5.50 5.25 2.16
CA LYS A 141 5.59 6.71 2.20
C LYS A 141 6.69 7.18 3.16
N THR A 142 6.63 6.75 4.42
CA THR A 142 7.60 7.14 5.44
C THR A 142 9.02 6.71 5.09
N GLN A 143 9.16 5.53 4.48
CA GLN A 143 10.47 5.04 4.03
C GLN A 143 11.02 5.85 2.85
N LEU A 144 10.18 6.26 1.89
CA LEU A 144 10.57 7.16 0.80
C LEU A 144 11.03 8.52 1.35
N GLU A 145 10.26 9.12 2.27
CA GLU A 145 10.64 10.39 2.93
C GLU A 145 11.98 10.28 3.67
N THR A 146 12.26 9.11 4.27
CA THR A 146 13.54 8.85 4.94
C THR A 146 14.68 8.75 3.93
N ILE A 147 14.48 8.01 2.83
CA ILE A 147 15.47 7.90 1.74
C ILE A 147 15.78 9.28 1.18
N GLU A 148 14.76 10.09 0.86
CA GLU A 148 14.93 11.45 0.35
C GLU A 148 15.75 12.31 1.31
N ALA A 149 15.42 12.30 2.60
CA ALA A 149 16.15 13.06 3.62
C ALA A 149 17.61 12.62 3.73
N GLU A 150 17.88 11.31 3.74
CA GLU A 150 19.24 10.77 3.76
C GLU A 150 20.02 11.14 2.49
N GLN A 151 19.38 11.11 1.32
CA GLN A 151 19.99 11.52 0.05
C GLN A 151 20.31 13.00 -0.01
N GLU A 152 19.45 13.87 0.55
CA GLU A 152 19.74 15.30 0.65
C GLU A 152 20.96 15.57 1.53
N ILE A 153 21.17 14.80 2.60
CA ILE A 153 22.41 14.89 3.40
C ILE A 153 23.63 14.55 2.52
N LEU A 154 23.58 13.43 1.81
CA LEU A 154 24.67 12.99 0.93
C LEU A 154 24.97 13.99 -0.19
N LYS A 155 23.95 14.60 -0.80
CA LYS A 155 24.11 15.63 -1.84
C LYS A 155 24.79 16.90 -1.32
N ASN A 156 24.62 17.21 -0.04
CA ASN A 156 25.11 18.45 0.58
C ASN A 156 26.41 18.28 1.40
N GLN A 157 26.92 17.05 1.53
CA GLN A 157 28.27 16.82 2.06
C GLN A 157 29.30 17.45 1.11
N LYS A 158 29.89 18.58 1.51
CA LYS A 158 31.06 19.13 0.81
C LYS A 158 32.26 18.23 1.07
N PRO A 159 33.14 17.99 0.06
CA PRO A 159 34.47 17.48 0.34
C PRO A 159 35.16 18.48 1.28
N GLU A 160 35.62 18.03 2.44
CA GLU A 160 36.54 18.82 3.25
C GLU A 160 37.85 18.93 2.47
N ASN A 161 38.19 20.15 2.05
CA ASN A 161 39.47 20.48 1.40
C ASN A 161 40.65 20.38 2.36
#